data_AF-A0A962G1Y9-F1
#
_entry.id   AF-A0A962G1Y9-F1
#
_cell.length_a   1.000
_cell.length_b   1.000
_cell.length_c   1.000
_cell.angle_alpha   90.00
_cell.angle_beta   90.00
_cell.angle_gamma   90.00
#
_symmetry.space_group_name_H-M   'P 1'
#
loop_
_entity.id
_entity.type
_entity.pdbx_description
1 polymer ?
#
loop_
_entity_poly.entity_id
_entity_poly.type
_entity_poly.pdbx_seq_one_letter_code
_entity_poly.pdbx_strand_id
1 'polypeptide(L)'
;MGEFQQFGLAIEATLTDPSVDNDPLIDAWLDFIEARDWNFGGGIRDGTLSGFLCADGRDSLTQADEALVRDWFEGHPQVVGVTRCDLKDAWHGW
;
A
#
# COMPACT_ATOMS: atom_id res chain seq x y z
N MET A 1 18.57 -25.15 -5.15
CA MET A 1 17.19 -24.90 -4.69
C MET A 1 17.09 -23.40 -4.52
N GLY A 2 16.17 -22.75 -5.23
CA GLY A 2 16.01 -21.30 -5.18
C GLY A 2 15.42 -20.89 -3.83
N GLU A 3 15.86 -19.74 -3.34
CA GLU A 3 15.28 -19.10 -2.16
C GLU A 3 13.80 -18.76 -2.44
N PHE A 4 12.95 -18.85 -1.41
CA PHE A 4 11.55 -18.48 -1.54
C PHE A 4 11.46 -16.98 -1.81
N GLN A 5 10.78 -16.60 -2.89
CA GLN A 5 10.60 -15.22 -3.29
C GLN A 5 9.12 -14.88 -3.28
N GLN A 6 8.77 -13.79 -2.60
CA GLN A 6 7.43 -13.25 -2.53
C GLN A 6 7.52 -11.75 -2.80
N PHE A 7 6.74 -11.24 -3.74
CA PHE A 7 6.72 -9.81 -4.02
C PHE A 7 5.57 -9.12 -3.29
N GLY A 8 5.87 -7.94 -2.74
CA GLY A 8 4.90 -7.00 -2.21
C GLY A 8 5.15 -5.60 -2.77
N LEU A 9 4.39 -4.63 -2.31
CA LEU A 9 4.49 -3.23 -2.73
C LEU A 9 4.94 -2.37 -1.56
N ALA A 10 6.02 -1.61 -1.76
CA ALA A 10 6.39 -0.53 -0.87
C ALA A 10 5.63 0.73 -1.27
N ILE A 11 4.77 1.24 -0.37
CA ILE A 11 3.81 2.30 -0.65
C ILE A 11 4.18 3.55 0.15
N GLU A 12 4.16 4.71 -0.51
CA GLU A 12 4.17 6.03 0.10
C GLU A 12 3.20 6.94 -0.66
N ALA A 13 2.29 7.59 0.06
CA ALA A 13 1.31 8.54 -0.48
C ALA A 13 1.19 9.78 0.42
N THR A 14 1.17 10.95 -0.22
CA THR A 14 1.06 12.24 0.46
C THR A 14 -0.41 12.62 0.62
N LEU A 15 -0.81 13.05 1.81
CA LEU A 15 -2.19 13.43 2.14
C LEU A 15 -2.37 14.95 2.08
N THR A 16 -3.61 15.39 1.84
CA THR A 16 -3.93 16.81 1.61
C THR A 16 -3.78 17.69 2.86
N ASP A 17 -4.13 17.16 4.02
CA ASP A 17 -4.07 17.90 5.29
C ASP A 17 -3.81 16.95 6.47
N PRO A 18 -2.64 17.04 7.14
CA PRO A 18 -2.32 16.19 8.30
C PRO A 18 -3.14 16.51 9.55
N SER A 19 -3.90 17.61 9.57
CA SER A 19 -4.75 18.01 10.69
C SER A 19 -6.18 17.48 10.60
N VAL A 20 -6.55 16.89 9.47
CA VAL A 20 -7.86 16.25 9.25
C VAL A 20 -7.83 14.83 9.82
N ASP A 21 -9.00 14.38 10.26
CA ASP A 21 -9.20 12.99 10.67
C ASP A 21 -8.93 12.03 9.50
N ASN A 22 -7.97 11.12 9.71
CA ASN A 22 -7.55 10.15 8.71
C ASN A 22 -8.20 8.78 8.91
N ASP A 23 -8.98 8.57 9.98
CA ASP A 23 -9.63 7.29 10.24
C ASP A 23 -10.50 6.84 9.04
N PRO A 24 -11.30 7.70 8.38
CA PRO A 24 -12.07 7.28 7.21
C PRO A 24 -11.23 6.84 6.01
N LEU A 25 -10.04 7.44 5.82
CA LEU A 25 -9.11 7.04 4.76
C LEU A 25 -8.49 5.67 5.09
N ILE A 26 -8.11 5.45 6.35
CA ILE A 26 -7.54 4.18 6.81
C ILE A 26 -8.58 3.07 6.68
N ASP A 27 -9.82 3.30 7.13
CA ASP A 27 -10.89 2.32 7.04
C ASP A 27 -11.17 1.95 5.57
N ALA A 28 -11.29 2.94 4.69
CA ALA A 28 -11.49 2.69 3.26
C ALA A 28 -10.29 1.97 2.60
N TRP A 29 -9.07 2.23 3.08
CA TRP A 29 -7.86 1.54 2.61
C TRP A 29 -7.87 0.07 3.04
N LEU A 30 -8.20 -0.19 4.31
CA LEU A 30 -8.31 -1.55 4.84
C LEU A 30 -9.39 -2.35 4.10
N ASP A 31 -10.58 -1.76 3.90
CA ASP A 31 -11.65 -2.39 3.11
C ASP A 31 -11.19 -2.75 1.68
N PHE A 32 -10.40 -1.88 1.04
CA PHE A 32 -9.89 -2.12 -0.31
C PHE A 32 -8.91 -3.29 -0.38
N ILE A 33 -7.99 -3.40 0.58
CA ILE A 33 -6.97 -4.46 0.58
C ILE A 33 -7.55 -5.80 1.07
N GLU A 34 -8.45 -5.79 2.05
CA GLU A 34 -9.05 -7.00 2.60
C GLU A 34 -9.96 -7.69 1.58
N ALA A 35 -10.67 -6.91 0.74
CA ALA A 35 -11.45 -7.45 -0.37
C ALA A 35 -10.62 -8.20 -1.44
N ARG A 36 -9.29 -8.14 -1.35
CA ARG A 36 -8.34 -8.78 -2.28
C ARG A 36 -7.45 -9.81 -1.60
N ASP A 37 -7.75 -10.16 -0.35
CA ASP A 37 -6.92 -11.04 0.49
C ASP A 37 -5.48 -10.52 0.59
N TRP A 38 -5.32 -9.21 0.83
CA TRP A 38 -4.01 -8.57 1.03
C TRP A 38 -3.83 -8.08 2.48
N ASN A 39 -2.58 -8.03 2.93
CA ASN A 39 -2.18 -7.53 4.23
C ASN A 39 -1.30 -6.29 4.09
N PHE A 40 -1.55 -5.27 4.91
CA PHE A 40 -0.76 -4.04 4.93
C PHE A 40 -0.15 -3.81 6.32
N GLY A 41 1.15 -3.56 6.35
CA GLY A 41 1.86 -3.09 7.53
C GLY A 41 2.35 -1.66 7.31
N GLY A 42 1.82 -0.70 8.06
CA GLY A 42 2.17 0.70 7.88
C GLY A 42 1.32 1.63 8.74
N GLY A 43 1.36 2.92 8.40
CA GLY A 43 0.55 3.93 9.07
C GLY A 43 0.74 5.31 8.46
N ILE A 44 0.08 6.29 9.09
CA ILE A 44 0.19 7.69 8.70
C ILE A 44 1.08 8.42 9.69
N ARG A 45 2.04 9.19 9.17
CA ARG A 45 2.90 10.07 9.95
C ARG A 45 3.20 11.33 9.16
N ASP A 46 3.07 12.48 9.81
CA ASP A 46 3.43 13.79 9.25
C ASP A 46 2.79 14.05 7.86
N GLY A 47 1.53 13.63 7.68
CA GLY A 47 0.78 13.79 6.43
C GLY A 47 1.15 12.82 5.31
N THR A 48 1.88 11.74 5.63
CA THR A 48 2.25 10.70 4.67
C THR A 48 1.74 9.35 5.16
N LEU A 49 1.02 8.62 4.31
CA LEU A 49 0.77 7.20 4.50
C LEU A 49 1.96 6.44 3.95
N SER A 50 2.57 5.57 4.76
CA SER A 50 3.64 4.70 4.30
C SER A 50 3.53 3.30 4.89
N GLY A 51 3.98 2.31 4.12
CA GLY A 51 3.97 0.93 4.55
C GLY A 51 4.29 -0.06 3.46
N PHE A 52 4.04 -1.32 3.76
CA PHE A 52 4.28 -2.43 2.86
C PHE A 52 3.01 -3.27 2.73
N LEU A 53 2.64 -3.56 1.48
CA LEU A 53 1.49 -4.39 1.13
C LEU A 53 1.98 -5.75 0.59
N CYS A 54 1.40 -6.84 1.05
CA CYS A 54 1.64 -8.17 0.51
C CYS A 54 0.32 -8.94 0.35
N ALA A 55 0.32 -9.98 -0.48
CA ALA A 55 -0.81 -10.90 -0.51
C ALA A 55 -0.85 -11.73 0.79
N ASP A 56 -2.05 -12.14 1.20
CA ASP A 56 -2.21 -13.10 2.28
C ASP A 56 -1.63 -14.45 1.89
N GLY A 57 -0.94 -15.10 2.83
CA GLY A 57 -0.19 -16.33 2.56
C GLY A 57 1.09 -16.13 1.74
N ARG A 58 1.26 -16.93 0.67
CA ARG A 58 2.53 -17.10 -0.06
C ARG A 58 2.51 -16.54 -1.48
N ASP A 59 1.43 -15.87 -1.86
CA ASP A 59 1.29 -15.28 -3.20
C ASP A 59 2.06 -13.97 -3.31
N SER A 60 2.38 -13.59 -4.55
CA SER A 60 3.11 -12.37 -4.88
C SER A 60 2.18 -11.36 -5.52
N LEU A 61 2.32 -10.10 -5.15
CA LEU A 61 1.75 -9.00 -5.91
C LEU A 61 2.45 -8.86 -7.26
N THR A 62 1.76 -8.25 -8.21
CA THR A 62 2.19 -8.07 -9.59
C THR A 62 2.13 -6.60 -10.00
N GLN A 63 2.59 -6.29 -11.22
CA GLN A 63 2.44 -4.94 -11.79
C GLN A 63 0.97 -4.54 -12.01
N ALA A 64 0.06 -5.51 -12.18
CA ALA A 64 -1.36 -5.20 -12.28
C ALA A 64 -1.91 -4.73 -10.92
N ASP A 65 -1.43 -5.34 -9.83
CA ASP A 65 -1.80 -4.95 -8.47
C ASP A 65 -1.23 -3.58 -8.11
N GLU A 66 -0.01 -3.28 -8.57
CA GLU A 66 0.57 -1.93 -8.46
C GLU A 66 -0.34 -0.86 -9.09
N ALA A 67 -0.84 -1.11 -10.31
CA ALA A 67 -1.74 -0.18 -10.99
C ALA A 67 -3.05 0.02 -10.22
N LEU A 68 -3.63 -1.05 -9.68
CA LEU A 68 -4.84 -0.97 -8.85
C LEU A 68 -4.64 -0.13 -7.59
N VAL A 69 -3.49 -0.29 -6.93
CA VAL A 69 -3.14 0.48 -5.72
C VAL A 69 -2.94 1.96 -6.06
N ARG A 70 -2.23 2.26 -7.16
CA ARG A 70 -2.06 3.64 -7.64
C ARG A 70 -3.39 4.30 -7.97
N ASP A 71 -4.23 3.63 -8.75
CA ASP A 71 -5.55 4.13 -9.15
C ASP A 71 -6.44 4.41 -7.93
N TRP A 72 -6.37 3.55 -6.90
CA TRP A 72 -7.12 3.75 -5.66
C TRP A 72 -6.68 5.02 -4.92
N PHE A 73 -5.38 5.20 -4.73
CA PHE A 73 -4.84 6.39 -4.05
C PHE A 73 -5.10 7.67 -4.85
N GLU A 74 -4.85 7.67 -6.16
CA GLU A 74 -5.05 8.84 -7.02
C GLU A 74 -6.53 9.22 -7.17
N GLY A 75 -7.45 8.26 -7.00
CA GLY A 75 -8.88 8.51 -6.98
C GLY A 75 -9.42 9.04 -5.65
N HIS A 76 -8.64 9.02 -4.57
CA HIS A 76 -9.12 9.36 -3.24
C HIS A 76 -8.97 10.87 -2.94
N PRO A 77 -10.03 11.57 -2.48
CA PRO A 77 -10.02 13.03 -2.33
C PRO A 77 -9.05 13.56 -1.25
N GLN A 78 -8.63 12.71 -0.31
CA GLN A 78 -7.67 13.06 0.76
C GLN A 78 -6.20 12.82 0.35
N VAL A 79 -5.94 12.35 -0.86
CA VAL A 79 -4.59 12.01 -1.35
C VAL A 79 -4.17 13.05 -2.38
N VAL A 80 -2.98 13.61 -2.19
CA VAL A 80 -2.35 14.57 -3.13
C VAL A 80 -1.63 13.83 -4.24
N GLY A 81 -1.06 12.66 -3.93
CA GLY A 81 -0.41 11.81 -4.91
C GLY A 81 0.37 10.66 -4.26
N VAL A 82 0.74 9.70 -5.11
CA VAL A 82 1.55 8.53 -4.73
C VAL A 82 3.02 8.82 -5.03
N THR A 83 3.85 8.96 -4.00
CA THR A 83 5.29 9.20 -4.16
C THR A 83 6.05 7.89 -4.39
N ARG A 84 5.52 6.76 -3.91
CA ARG A 84 6.11 5.44 -4.10
C ARG A 84 5.05 4.36 -4.15
N CYS A 85 5.20 3.42 -5.07
CA CYS A 85 4.42 2.19 -5.13
C CYS A 85 5.23 1.18 -5.94
N ASP A 86 6.29 0.63 -5.33
CA ASP A 86 7.27 -0.20 -6.04
C ASP A 86 7.08 -1.67 -5.71
N LEU A 87 7.11 -2.53 -6.72
CA LEU A 87 7.21 -3.98 -6.51
C LEU A 87 8.59 -4.35 -5.92
N LYS A 88 8.58 -5.00 -4.76
CA LYS A 88 9.77 -5.34 -3.97
C LYS A 88 9.68 -6.77 -3.45
N ASP A 89 10.82 -7.41 -3.32
CA ASP A 89 10.92 -8.70 -2.62
C ASP A 89 10.63 -8.49 -1.13
N ALA A 90 9.62 -9.17 -0.61
CA ALA A 90 9.18 -9.08 0.77
C ALA A 90 10.16 -9.73 1.77
N TRP A 91 11.11 -10.54 1.28
CA TRP A 91 12.09 -11.26 2.11
C TRP A 91 13.49 -10.64 2.04
N HIS A 92 13.73 -9.76 1.06
CA HIS A 92 15.02 -9.10 0.82
C HIS A 92 14.85 -7.61 0.50
N GLY A 93 14.75 -6.77 1.53
CA GLY A 93 14.90 -5.33 1.35
C GLY A 93 14.46 -4.48 2.54
N TRP A 94 15.44 -3.84 3.18
CA TRP A 94 15.32 -2.51 3.79
C TRP A 94 16.49 -1.67 3.28
#